data_AF-A0A0M5MHF1-F1
#
_entry.id   AF-A0A0M5MHF1-F1
#
_cell.length_a   1.000
_cell.length_b   1.000
_cell.length_c   1.000
_cell.angle_alpha   90.00
_cell.angle_beta   90.00
_cell.angle_gamma   90.00
#
_symmetry.space_group_name_H-M   'P 1'
#
loop_
_entity.id
_entity.type
_entity.pdbx_description
1 polymer ?
#
loop_
_entity_poly.entity_id
_entity_poly.type
_entity_poly.pdbx_seq_one_letter_code
_entity_poly.pdbx_strand_id
1 'polypeptide(L)' 'MLRVKSLINPQMYAPALNSLRQRDWKALIELFDRDDCDEIEADINKNLHLRTPEPCWEDDPFDFLREFL' A
#
# COMPACT_ATOMS: atom_id res chain seq x y z
N MET A 1 -36.44 -8.62 21.56
CA MET A 1 -35.06 -8.11 21.53
C MET A 1 -34.12 -9.23 21.12
N LEU A 2 -33.63 -9.22 19.88
CA LEU A 2 -32.63 -10.18 19.40
C LEU A 2 -31.24 -9.61 19.63
N ARG A 3 -30.50 -10.21 20.57
CA ARG A 3 -29.10 -9.89 20.85
C ARG A 3 -28.25 -10.53 19.75
N VAL A 4 -27.87 -9.75 18.74
CA VAL A 4 -26.87 -10.16 17.75
C VAL A 4 -25.53 -10.25 18.48
N LYS A 5 -25.08 -11.48 18.77
CA LYS A 5 -23.70 -11.72 19.20
C LYS A 5 -22.82 -11.52 17.99
N SER A 6 -22.12 -10.39 17.93
CA SER A 6 -21.02 -10.20 16.99
C SER A 6 -19.97 -11.28 17.24
N LEU A 7 -19.89 -12.25 16.33
CA LEU A 7 -18.78 -13.19 16.26
C LEU A 7 -17.65 -12.49 15.52
N ILE A 8 -16.97 -11.57 16.20
CA ILE A 8 -15.66 -11.10 15.71
C ILE A 8 -14.74 -12.30 15.86
N ASN A 9 -14.51 -13.03 14.77
CA ASN A 9 -13.50 -14.07 14.72
C ASN A 9 -12.13 -13.39 14.74
N PRO A 10 -11.32 -13.51 15.80
CA PRO A 10 -10.00 -12.88 15.85
C PRO A 10 -9.01 -13.51 14.87
N GLN A 11 -9.42 -14.53 14.10
CA GLN A 11 -8.57 -15.23 13.13
C GLN A 11 -8.58 -14.62 11.72
N MET A 12 -9.15 -13.42 11.53
CA MET A 12 -8.99 -12.65 10.29
C MET A 12 -7.71 -11.81 10.24
N TYR A 13 -6.71 -12.12 11.07
CA TYR A 13 -5.36 -11.66 10.77
C TYR A 13 -4.86 -12.42 9.55
N ALA A 14 -4.34 -11.70 8.55
CA ALA A 14 -3.54 -12.33 7.50
C ALA A 14 -2.53 -13.25 8.20
N PRO A 15 -2.39 -14.53 7.79
CA PRO A 15 -1.42 -15.42 8.40
C PRO A 15 -0.08 -14.70 8.44
N ALA A 16 0.60 -14.73 9.59
CA ALA A 16 1.90 -14.07 9.79
C ALA A 16 2.73 -14.31 8.53
N LEU A 17 3.04 -13.22 7.81
CA LEU A 17 3.67 -13.28 6.49
C LEU A 17 4.80 -14.29 6.57
N ASN A 18 4.63 -15.44 5.91
CA ASN A 18 5.69 -16.45 5.86
C ASN A 18 6.93 -15.72 5.34
N SER A 19 8.06 -15.86 6.03
CA SER A 19 9.32 -15.27 5.57
C SER A 19 9.51 -15.61 4.10
N LEU A 20 9.81 -14.58 3.30
CA LEU A 20 10.02 -14.74 1.87
C LEU A 20 11.07 -15.83 1.62
N ARG A 21 10.73 -16.80 0.78
CA ARG A 21 11.66 -17.86 0.42
C ARG A 21 12.66 -17.32 -0.60
N GLN A 22 13.77 -18.02 -0.80
CA GLN A 22 14.81 -17.60 -1.74
C GLN A 22 14.28 -17.33 -3.16
N ARG A 23 13.31 -18.12 -3.63
CA ARG A 23 12.64 -17.90 -4.92
C ARG A 23 11.89 -16.56 -4.96
N ASP A 24 11.22 -16.23 -3.86
CA ASP A 24 10.41 -15.00 -3.77
C ASP A 24 11.35 -13.79 -3.72
N TRP A 25 12.49 -13.88 -3.01
CA TRP A 25 13.56 -12.87 -3.07
C TRP A 25 14.16 -12.70 -4.46
N LYS A 26 14.46 -13.79 -5.17
CA LYS A 26 14.98 -13.72 -6.53
C LYS A 26 14.00 -13.00 -7.47
N ALA A 27 12.72 -13.33 -7.38
CA ALA A 27 11.68 -12.67 -8.17
C ALA A 27 11.55 -11.17 -7.83
N LEU A 28 11.67 -10.80 -6.56
CA LEU A 28 11.67 -9.39 -6.16
C LEU A 28 12.89 -8.64 -6.68
N ILE A 29 14.08 -9.23 -6.59
CA ILE A 29 15.29 -8.64 -7.15
C ILE A 29 15.11 -8.43 -8.66
N GLU A 30 14.70 -9.45 -9.40
CA GLU A 30 14.46 -9.31 -10.85
C GLU A 30 13.36 -8.29 -11.19
N LEU A 31 12.34 -8.14 -10.33
CA LEU A 31 11.26 -7.17 -10.52
C LEU A 31 11.72 -5.72 -10.29
N PHE A 32 12.65 -5.52 -9.35
CA PHE A 32 13.17 -4.19 -8.97
C PHE A 32 14.52 -3.84 -9.61
N ASP A 33 15.20 -4.80 -10.23
CA ASP A 33 16.41 -4.62 -11.05
C ASP A 33 16.03 -4.15 -12.46
N ARG A 34 15.31 -3.03 -12.50
CA ARG A 34 14.79 -2.42 -13.72
C ARG A 34 15.56 -1.16 -14.04
N ASP A 35 16.15 -1.13 -15.23
CA ASP A 35 16.90 0.04 -15.73
C ASP A 35 15.97 1.19 -16.18
N ASP A 36 14.67 0.93 -16.35
CA ASP A 36 13.67 1.87 -16.88
C ASP A 36 12.91 2.65 -15.79
N CYS A 37 13.37 2.59 -14.53
CA CYS A 37 12.71 3.29 -13.42
C CYS A 37 12.61 4.80 -13.65
N ASP A 38 13.67 5.43 -14.16
CA ASP A 38 13.69 6.88 -14.43
C ASP A 38 12.68 7.29 -15.51
N GLU A 39 12.49 6.44 -16.54
CA GLU A 39 11.53 6.68 -17.61
C GLU A 39 10.09 6.55 -17.10
N ILE A 40 9.83 5.54 -16.26
CA ILE A 40 8.54 5.35 -15.59
C ILE A 40 8.23 6.53 -14.68
N GLU A 41 9.20 6.99 -13.89
CA GLU A 41 9.04 8.17 -13.02
C GLU A 41 8.71 9.41 -13.85
N ALA A 42 9.43 9.66 -14.94
CA ALA A 42 9.18 10.80 -15.82
C ALA A 42 7.78 10.75 -16.45
N ASP A 43 7.31 9.58 -16.88
CA ASP A 43 5.95 9.43 -17.42
C ASP A 43 4.88 9.64 -16.35
N ILE A 44 5.05 9.08 -15.15
CA ILE A 44 4.13 9.30 -14.03
C ILE A 44 4.04 10.79 -13.70
N ASN A 45 5.17 11.46 -13.50
CA ASN A 45 5.21 12.89 -13.15
C ASN A 45 4.56 13.75 -14.23
N LYS A 46 4.85 13.47 -15.51
CA LYS A 46 4.19 14.15 -16.63
C LYS A 46 2.67 14.01 -16.57
N ASN A 47 2.16 12.81 -16.31
CA ASN A 47 0.72 12.57 -16.23
C ASN A 47 0.08 13.18 -14.97
N LEU A 48 0.77 13.18 -13.84
CA LEU A 48 0.30 13.79 -12.60
C LEU A 48 0.18 15.31 -12.73
N HIS A 49 1.14 15.99 -13.35
CA HIS A 49 1.07 17.42 -13.61
C HIS A 49 -0.08 17.84 -14.54
N LEU A 50 -0.61 16.91 -15.33
CA LEU A 50 -1.80 17.17 -16.17
C LEU A 50 -3.12 17.05 -15.39
N ARG A 51 -3.10 16.54 -14.16
CA ARG A 51 -4.31 16.41 -13.32
C ARG A 51 -4.50 17.68 -12.49
N THR A 52 -5.61 18.38 -12.75
CA THR A 52 -6.08 19.50 -11.94
C THR A 52 -7.39 19.11 -11.23
N PRO A 53 -7.53 19.39 -9.92
CA PRO A 53 -6.53 19.99 -9.03
C PRO A 53 -5.35 19.04 -8.77
N GLU A 54 -4.22 19.62 -8.37
CA GLU A 54 -3.06 18.84 -7.93
C GLU A 54 -3.48 17.93 -6.76
N PRO A 55 -3.11 16.64 -6.77
CA PRO A 55 -3.44 15.76 -5.66
C PRO A 55 -2.70 16.21 -4.39
N CYS A 56 -3.38 16.14 -3.25
CA CYS A 56 -2.84 16.49 -1.94
C CYS A 56 -1.94 15.36 -1.38
N TRP A 57 -0.77 15.15 -1.98
CA TRP A 57 0.15 14.07 -1.61
C TRP A 57 0.83 14.26 -0.24
N GLU A 58 1.01 15.51 0.17
CA GLU A 58 1.69 15.88 1.42
C GLU A 58 0.77 15.81 2.65
N ASP A 59 -0.54 15.72 2.44
CA ASP A 59 -1.51 15.57 3.52
C ASP A 59 -1.56 14.10 3.93
N ASP A 60 -1.18 13.78 5.17
CA ASP A 60 -1.38 12.43 5.72
C ASP A 60 -2.90 12.17 5.81
N PRO A 61 -3.47 11.27 5.00
CA PRO A 61 -4.91 11.01 5.01
C PRO A 61 -5.38 10.40 6.35
N PHE A 62 -4.44 9.97 7.19
CA PHE A 62 -4.67 9.38 8.50
C PHE A 62 -4.32 10.31 9.66
N ASP A 63 -3.99 11.57 9.43
CA ASP A 63 -3.66 12.52 10.51
C ASP A 63 -4.79 12.61 11.56
N PHE A 64 -6.05 12.44 11.14
CA PHE A 64 -7.22 12.37 12.03
C PHE A 64 -7.16 11.20 13.03
N LEU A 65 -6.48 10.10 12.71
CA LEU A 65 -6.37 8.93 13.59
C LEU A 65 -5.54 9.22 14.84
N ARG A 66 -4.70 10.26 14.83
CA ARG A 66 -3.96 10.71 16.03
C ARG A 66 -4.88 11.15 17.17
N GLU A 67 -6.13 11.48 16.89
CA GLU A 67 -7.12 11.82 17.92
C GLU A 67 -7.74 10.58 18.59
N PHE A 68 -7.53 9.38 18.02
CA PHE A 68 -8.17 8.13 18.45
C PHE A 68 -7.19 7.07 18.99
N LEU A 69 -5.87 7.27 18.85
CA LEU A 69 -4.80 6.39 19.31
C LEU A 69 -4.02 7.00 20.48
#